data_AF-A0A2V5QZR7-F1
#
_entry.id   AF-A0A2V5QZR7-F1
#
_cell.length_a   1.000
_cell.length_b   1.000
_cell.length_c   1.000
_cell.angle_alpha   90.00
_cell.angle_beta   90.00
_cell.angle_gamma   90.00
#
_symmetry.space_group_name_H-M   'P 1'
#
loop_
_entity.id
_entity.type
_entity.pdbx_description
1 polymer ?
#
loop_
_entity_poly.entity_id
_entity_poly.type
_entity_poly.pdbx_seq_one_letter_code
_entity_poly.pdbx_strand_id
1 'polypeptide(L)'
;RGINDFGGLMQCTPLLCGWMSVAMFSSLGLPGLNGFIGEFLIFKASFAMAASFTAVAVIGLLVTAIAFMRAMQSLFSGPLAESCTAFPDLLQSEKFVVIPVTLLMFAIGIAPQFVFNIFNTTVVQMARLFA
;
A
#
# COMPACT_ATOMS: atom_id res chain seq x y z
N ARG A 1 -14.84 5.81 16.82
CA ARG A 1 -13.58 5.35 17.44
C ARG A 1 -12.45 6.15 16.81
N GLY A 2 -11.59 6.76 17.62
CA GLY A 2 -10.50 7.62 17.16
C GLY A 2 -9.20 6.84 16.97
N ILE A 3 -8.27 7.39 16.20
CA ILE A 3 -6.94 6.77 16.00
C ILE A 3 -6.12 6.75 17.31
N ASN A 4 -6.41 7.69 18.22
CA ASN A 4 -5.77 7.81 19.53
C ASN A 4 -6.19 6.70 20.51
N ASP A 5 -7.24 5.93 20.19
CA ASP A 5 -7.74 4.85 21.05
C ASP A 5 -6.92 3.55 20.88
N PHE A 6 -6.01 3.49 19.90
CA PHE A 6 -5.30 2.30 19.45
C PHE A 6 -3.77 2.47 19.45
N GLY A 7 -3.24 3.19 20.44
CA GLY A 7 -1.79 3.39 20.59
C GLY A 7 -1.06 2.15 21.10
N GLY A 8 0.19 1.97 20.68
CA GLY A 8 1.11 0.94 21.19
C GLY A 8 0.81 -0.50 20.76
N LEU A 9 0.05 -0.71 19.68
CA LEU A 9 -0.38 -2.05 19.22
C LEU A 9 0.76 -3.03 18.94
N MET A 10 1.96 -2.53 18.65
CA MET A 10 3.13 -3.38 18.39
C MET A 10 3.55 -4.19 19.63
N GLN A 11 3.16 -3.79 20.84
CA GLN A 11 3.46 -4.50 22.08
C GLN A 11 2.59 -5.75 22.27
N CYS A 12 1.33 -5.72 21.83
CA CYS A 12 0.36 -6.82 22.00
C CYS A 12 0.14 -7.64 20.73
N THR A 13 0.17 -6.99 19.56
CA THR A 13 -0.19 -7.60 18.26
C THR A 13 0.91 -7.39 17.21
N PRO A 14 2.15 -7.87 17.45
CA PRO A 14 3.28 -7.61 16.56
C PRO A 14 3.11 -8.21 15.16
N LEU A 15 2.46 -9.37 15.01
CA LEU A 15 2.23 -9.96 13.69
C LEU A 15 1.23 -9.11 12.90
N LEU A 16 0.15 -8.65 13.53
CA LEU A 16 -0.81 -7.76 12.90
C LEU A 16 -0.14 -6.48 12.39
N CYS A 17 0.64 -5.82 13.24
CA CYS A 17 1.38 -4.62 12.87
C CYS A 17 2.35 -4.89 11.71
N GLY A 18 3.01 -6.04 11.69
CA GLY A 18 3.89 -6.45 10.58
C GLY A 18 3.16 -6.56 9.24
N TRP A 19 2.08 -7.35 9.18
CA TRP A 19 1.30 -7.50 7.95
C TRP A 19 0.60 -6.20 7.52
N MET A 20 0.10 -5.42 8.48
CA MET A 20 -0.46 -4.10 8.21
C MET A 20 0.59 -3.16 7.62
N SER A 21 1.83 -3.19 8.12
CA SER A 21 2.94 -2.41 7.55
C SER A 21 3.14 -2.74 6.08
N VAL A 22 3.16 -4.03 5.70
CA VAL A 22 3.30 -4.44 4.30
C VAL A 22 2.17 -3.90 3.44
N ALA A 23 0.91 -3.99 3.90
CA ALA A 23 -0.23 -3.45 3.19
C ALA A 23 -0.15 -1.92 3.03
N MET A 24 0.25 -1.20 4.09
CA MET A 24 0.45 0.25 4.06
C MET A 24 1.56 0.64 3.09
N PHE A 25 2.70 -0.06 3.10
CA PHE A 25 3.79 0.17 2.14
C PHE A 25 3.39 -0.17 0.70
N SER A 26 2.55 -1.20 0.50
CA SER A 26 1.99 -1.53 -0.81
C SER A 26 1.15 -0.38 -1.34
N SER A 27 0.33 0.23 -0.47
CA SER A 27 -0.49 1.40 -0.81
C SER A 27 0.31 2.69 -1.01
N LEU A 28 1.52 2.78 -0.43
CA LEU A 28 2.44 3.90 -0.63
C LEU A 28 3.32 3.76 -1.89
N GLY A 29 3.19 2.64 -2.61
CA GLY A 29 4.00 2.40 -3.79
C GLY A 29 5.45 2.07 -3.47
N LEU A 30 5.72 1.28 -2.42
CA LEU A 30 7.09 0.80 -2.17
C LEU A 30 7.55 -0.13 -3.31
N PRO A 31 8.75 0.10 -3.90
CA PRO A 31 9.26 -0.75 -4.97
C PRO A 31 9.30 -2.23 -4.58
N GLY A 32 8.78 -3.09 -5.47
CA GLY A 32 8.66 -4.53 -5.23
C GLY A 32 7.28 -4.97 -4.70
N LEU A 33 6.38 -4.03 -4.42
CA LEU A 33 4.96 -4.28 -4.14
C LEU A 33 4.08 -3.82 -5.30
N ASN A 34 2.84 -4.31 -5.33
CA ASN A 34 1.93 -4.12 -6.46
C ASN A 34 1.60 -2.65 -6.80
N GLY A 35 1.49 -1.77 -5.80
CA GLY A 35 1.08 -0.38 -5.98
C GLY A 35 2.10 0.44 -6.77
N PHE A 36 3.40 0.17 -6.57
CA PHE A 36 4.48 0.91 -7.22
C PHE A 36 4.41 0.85 -8.74
N ILE A 37 4.11 -0.33 -9.30
CA ILE A 37 4.12 -0.54 -10.76
C ILE A 37 3.06 0.35 -11.44
N GLY A 38 1.87 0.44 -10.83
CA GLY A 38 0.78 1.27 -11.35
C GLY A 38 1.15 2.75 -11.30
N GLU A 39 1.60 3.24 -10.15
CA GLU A 39 1.99 4.64 -9.96
C GLU A 39 3.16 5.02 -10.87
N PHE A 40 4.18 4.17 -10.97
CA PHE A 40 5.33 4.40 -11.84
C PHE A 40 4.93 4.54 -13.31
N LEU A 41 4.03 3.69 -13.81
CA LEU A 41 3.52 3.80 -15.18
C LEU A 41 2.72 5.09 -15.40
N ILE A 42 1.87 5.47 -14.43
CA ILE A 42 1.11 6.72 -14.48
C ILE A 42 2.06 7.91 -14.58
N PHE A 43 3.09 7.97 -13.73
CA PHE A 43 4.07 9.06 -13.75
C PHE A 43 4.89 9.07 -15.03
N LYS A 44 5.36 7.90 -15.49
CA LYS A 44 6.14 7.78 -16.74
C LYS A 44 5.35 8.31 -17.94
N ALA A 45 4.07 7.94 -18.06
CA ALA A 45 3.21 8.39 -19.14
C ALA A 45 2.85 9.88 -19.02
N SER A 46 2.46 10.31 -17.81
CA SER A 46 2.01 11.69 -17.56
C SER A 46 3.14 12.70 -17.71
N PHE A 47 4.37 12.33 -17.34
CA PHE A 47 5.53 13.23 -17.42
C PHE A 47 5.81 13.67 -18.87
N ALA A 48 5.63 12.77 -19.84
CA ALA A 48 5.82 13.08 -21.25
C ALA A 48 4.78 14.07 -21.80
N MET A 49 3.55 14.05 -21.27
CA MET A 49 2.45 14.91 -21.75
C MET A 49 2.31 16.22 -20.95
N ALA A 50 2.55 16.17 -19.64
CA ALA A 50 2.20 17.22 -18.70
C ALA A 50 3.17 17.25 -17.50
N ALA A 51 4.46 17.51 -17.76
CA ALA A 51 5.51 17.49 -16.74
C ALA A 51 5.20 18.37 -15.52
N SER A 52 4.66 19.59 -15.72
CA SER A 52 4.33 20.50 -14.61
C SER A 52 3.25 19.95 -13.68
N PHE A 53 2.17 19.41 -14.24
CA PHE A 53 1.10 18.78 -13.44
C PHE A 53 1.59 17.49 -12.78
N THR A 54 2.44 16.74 -13.47
CA THR A 54 3.06 15.53 -12.94
C THR A 54 3.94 15.85 -11.72
N ALA A 55 4.71 16.95 -11.75
CA ALA A 55 5.51 17.41 -10.62
C ALA A 55 4.64 17.76 -9.39
N VAL A 56 3.48 18.39 -9.60
CA VAL A 56 2.51 18.66 -8.51
C VAL A 56 1.94 17.36 -7.95
N ALA A 57 1.63 16.38 -8.80
CA ALA A 57 1.14 15.07 -8.35
C ALA A 57 2.16 14.32 -7.46
N VAL A 58 3.46 14.44 -7.74
CA VAL A 58 4.52 13.87 -6.90
C VAL A 58 4.52 14.45 -5.48
N ILE A 59 4.20 15.75 -5.32
CA ILE A 59 4.03 16.36 -3.99
C ILE A 59 2.86 15.72 -3.26
N GLY A 60 1.76 15.41 -3.95
CA GLY A 60 0.64 14.68 -3.39
C GLY A 60 1.06 13.31 -2.84
N LEU A 61 1.91 12.58 -3.57
CA LEU A 61 2.47 11.31 -3.11
C LEU A 61 3.30 11.48 -1.83
N LEU A 62 4.14 12.51 -1.75
CA LEU A 62 4.90 12.84 -0.54
C LEU A 62 3.98 13.09 0.66
N VAL A 63 2.90 13.85 0.48
CA VAL A 63 1.93 14.12 1.54
C VAL A 63 1.26 12.83 2.01
N THR A 64 0.86 11.95 1.09
CA THR A 64 0.30 10.63 1.41
C THR A 64 1.29 9.78 2.22
N ALA A 65 2.56 9.76 1.84
CA ALA A 65 3.61 9.05 2.57
C ALA A 65 3.75 9.56 4.01
N ILE A 66 3.78 10.89 4.20
CA ILE A 66 3.82 11.50 5.53
C ILE A 66 2.58 11.11 6.35
N ALA A 67 1.39 11.16 5.74
CA ALA A 67 0.14 10.82 6.44
C ALA A 67 0.12 9.36 6.90
N PHE A 68 0.53 8.42 6.05
CA PHE A 68 0.62 7.01 6.40
C PHE A 68 1.68 6.74 7.47
N MET A 69 2.86 7.37 7.37
CA MET A 69 3.90 7.25 8.38
C MET A 69 3.46 7.78 9.75
N ARG A 70 2.75 8.91 9.79
CA ARG A 70 2.19 9.43 11.04
C ARG A 70 1.10 8.52 11.62
N ALA A 71 0.23 7.97 10.77
CA ALA A 71 -0.78 7.00 11.21
C ALA A 71 -0.12 5.73 11.78
N MET A 72 0.90 5.20 11.09
CA MET A 72 1.64 4.02 11.50
C MET A 72 2.37 4.25 12.83
N GLN A 73 3.01 5.41 13.00
CA GLN A 73 3.63 5.80 14.26
C GLN A 73 2.61 5.91 15.40
N SER A 74 1.45 6.53 15.14
CA SER A 74 0.38 6.69 16.14
C SER A 74 -0.23 5.37 16.58
N LEU A 75 -0.32 4.39 15.68
CA LEU A 75 -0.93 3.08 15.96
C LEU A 75 0.07 2.11 16.61
N PHE A 76 1.29 2.06 16.10
CA PHE A 76 2.25 1.02 16.49
C PHE A 76 3.10 1.42 17.68
N SER A 77 3.41 2.71 17.82
CA SER A 77 4.31 3.23 18.85
C SER A 77 3.55 3.90 20.00
N GLY A 78 4.26 4.18 21.09
CA GLY A 78 3.71 4.84 22.27
C GLY A 78 3.24 3.87 23.36
N PRO A 79 2.63 4.39 24.44
CA PRO A 79 2.09 3.57 25.51
C PRO A 79 0.90 2.76 24.99
N LEU A 80 0.80 1.51 25.45
CA LEU A 80 -0.31 0.63 25.11
C LEU A 80 -1.61 1.21 25.70
N ALA A 81 -2.60 1.45 24.85
CA ALA A 81 -3.93 1.87 25.31
C ALA A 81 -4.58 0.74 26.13
N GLU A 82 -5.24 1.07 27.25
CA GLU A 82 -5.90 0.08 28.11
C GLU A 82 -6.92 -0.78 27.35
N SER A 83 -7.62 -0.18 26.39
CA SER A 83 -8.54 -0.84 25.46
C SER A 83 -7.89 -1.98 24.65
N CYS A 84 -6.58 -1.91 24.42
CA CYS A 84 -5.82 -2.81 23.56
C CYS A 84 -5.14 -3.97 24.32
N THR A 85 -5.14 -3.93 25.65
CA THR A 85 -4.44 -4.91 26.51
C THR A 85 -4.92 -6.35 26.36
N ALA A 86 -6.20 -6.54 26.03
CA ALA A 86 -6.81 -7.87 25.86
C ALA A 86 -6.93 -8.31 24.40
N PHE A 87 -6.38 -7.55 23.44
CA PHE A 87 -6.46 -7.92 22.03
C PHE A 87 -5.52 -9.09 21.71
N PRO A 88 -6.05 -10.25 21.28
CA PRO A 88 -5.21 -11.31 20.77
C PRO A 88 -4.56 -10.86 19.45
N ASP A 89 -3.33 -11.31 19.21
CA ASP A 89 -2.71 -11.19 17.89
C ASP A 89 -3.43 -12.09 16.86
N LEU A 90 -2.98 -12.10 15.61
CA LEU A 90 -3.65 -12.82 14.53
C LEU A 90 -4.01 -14.28 14.88
N LEU A 91 -5.31 -14.57 14.79
CA LEU A 91 -5.86 -15.91 14.82
C LEU A 91 -5.42 -16.69 13.58
N GLN A 92 -5.41 -18.03 13.65
CA GLN A 92 -5.03 -18.85 12.50
C GLN A 92 -5.94 -18.62 11.29
N SER A 93 -7.24 -18.43 11.52
CA SER A 93 -8.21 -18.11 10.47
C SER A 93 -7.89 -16.80 9.75
N GLU A 94 -7.41 -15.79 10.47
CA GLU A 94 -7.03 -14.50 9.90
C GLU A 94 -5.74 -14.61 9.09
N LYS A 95 -4.79 -15.43 9.54
CA LYS A 95 -3.54 -15.70 8.80
C LYS A 95 -3.83 -16.32 7.42
N PHE A 96 -4.81 -17.21 7.33
CA PHE A 96 -5.23 -17.80 6.04
C PHE A 96 -5.77 -16.77 5.04
N VAL A 97 -6.20 -15.59 5.49
CA VAL A 97 -6.67 -14.51 4.63
C VAL A 97 -5.52 -13.54 4.31
N VAL A 98 -4.77 -13.12 5.32
CA VAL A 98 -3.75 -12.07 5.18
C VAL A 98 -2.55 -12.57 4.37
N ILE A 99 -2.06 -13.78 4.63
CA ILE A 99 -0.87 -14.33 3.96
C ILE A 99 -1.04 -14.40 2.43
N PRO A 100 -2.10 -15.00 1.86
CA PRO A 100 -2.23 -15.08 0.40
C PRO A 100 -2.41 -13.71 -0.24
N VAL A 101 -3.12 -12.77 0.41
CA VAL A 101 -3.28 -11.41 -0.09
C VAL A 101 -1.92 -10.70 -0.16
N THR A 102 -1.11 -10.80 0.90
CA THR A 102 0.21 -10.19 0.91
C THR A 102 1.16 -10.87 -0.08
N LEU A 103 1.11 -12.20 -0.23
CA LEU A 103 1.87 -12.90 -1.26
C LEU A 103 1.48 -12.42 -2.67
N LEU A 104 0.19 -12.17 -2.92
CA LEU A 104 -0.27 -11.62 -4.19
C LEU A 104 0.26 -10.19 -4.42
N MET A 105 0.35 -9.36 -3.37
CA MET A 105 0.97 -8.02 -3.46
C MET A 105 2.42 -8.11 -3.94
N PHE A 106 3.21 -9.04 -3.39
CA PHE A 106 4.59 -9.28 -3.83
C PHE A 106 4.66 -9.92 -5.22
N ALA A 107 3.79 -10.89 -5.54
CA ALA A 107 3.80 -11.57 -6.82
C ALA A 107 3.54 -10.58 -7.98
N ILE A 108 2.54 -9.70 -7.83
CA ILE A 108 2.26 -8.64 -8.80
C ILE A 108 3.39 -7.59 -8.79
N GLY A 109 3.94 -7.29 -7.61
CA GLY A 109 5.07 -6.38 -7.43
C GLY A 109 6.33 -6.79 -8.21
N ILE A 110 6.70 -8.05 -8.12
CA ILE A 110 7.93 -8.61 -8.69
C ILE A 110 7.72 -9.02 -10.16
N ALA A 111 6.58 -9.63 -10.46
CA ALA A 111 6.25 -10.16 -11.79
C ALA A 111 4.94 -9.55 -12.33
N PRO A 112 4.91 -8.25 -12.65
CA PRO A 112 3.68 -7.59 -13.13
C PRO A 112 3.22 -8.09 -14.51
N GLN A 113 4.07 -8.81 -15.24
CA GLN A 113 3.79 -9.37 -16.56
C GLN A 113 2.55 -10.28 -16.57
N PHE A 114 2.30 -11.03 -15.49
CA PHE A 114 1.10 -11.87 -15.39
C PHE A 114 -0.19 -11.07 -15.53
N VAL A 115 -0.21 -9.88 -14.93
CA VAL A 115 -1.35 -8.98 -14.94
C VAL A 115 -1.41 -8.22 -16.26
N PHE A 116 -0.27 -7.72 -16.75
CA PHE A 116 -0.22 -6.97 -18.01
C PHE A 116 -0.64 -7.80 -19.23
N ASN A 117 -0.26 -9.07 -19.29
CA ASN A 117 -0.65 -9.93 -20.42
C ASN A 117 -2.17 -10.07 -20.58
N ILE A 118 -2.96 -9.83 -19.53
CA ILE A 118 -4.42 -9.91 -19.58
C ILE A 118 -5.03 -8.65 -20.20
N PHE A 119 -4.50 -7.46 -19.89
CA PHE A 119 -5.15 -6.18 -20.27
C PHE A 119 -4.42 -5.42 -21.38
N ASN A 120 -3.15 -5.73 -21.66
CA ASN A 120 -2.30 -4.93 -22.55
C ASN A 120 -2.91 -4.78 -23.95
N THR A 121 -3.49 -5.85 -24.51
CA THR A 121 -4.17 -5.80 -25.81
C THR A 121 -5.32 -4.79 -25.83
N THR A 122 -6.17 -4.80 -24.81
CA THR A 122 -7.31 -3.89 -24.68
C THR A 122 -6.85 -2.44 -24.49
N VAL A 123 -5.85 -2.23 -23.63
CA VAL A 123 -5.30 -0.88 -23.35
C VAL A 123 -4.65 -0.29 -24.60
N VAL A 124 -3.88 -1.07 -25.36
CA VAL A 124 -3.23 -0.59 -26.60
C VAL A 124 -4.26 -0.25 -27.68
N GLN A 125 -5.32 -1.05 -27.82
CA GLN A 125 -6.41 -0.74 -28.75
C GLN A 125 -7.12 0.56 -28.35
N MET A 126 -7.41 0.75 -27.07
CA MET A 126 -8.05 1.95 -26.56
C MET A 126 -7.14 3.18 -26.73
N ALA A 127 -5.84 3.06 -26.44
CA ALA A 127 -4.88 4.14 -26.65
C ALA A 127 -4.80 4.58 -28.12
N ARG A 128 -4.86 3.65 -29.09
CA ARG A 128 -4.88 3.99 -30.53
C ARG A 128 -6.16 4.70 -30.97
N LEU A 129 -7.28 4.49 -30.28
CA LEU A 129 -8.55 5.13 -30.60
C LEU A 129 -8.57 6.61 -30.16
N PHE A 130 -7.83 6.93 -29.09
CA PHE A 130 -7.74 8.27 -28.51
C PHE A 130 -6.45 9.04 -28.89
N ALA A 131 -5.52 8.40 -29.59
CA ALA A 131 -4.31 9.03 -30.13
C ALA A 131 -4.58 9.64 -31.50
#